data_AF-A0A7Y7SSS1-F1
#
_entry.id   AF-A0A7Y7SSS1-F1
#
_cell.length_a   1.000
_cell.length_b   1.000
_cell.length_c   1.000
_cell.angle_alpha   90.00
_cell.angle_beta   90.00
_cell.angle_gamma   90.00
#
_symmetry.space_group_name_H-M   'P 1'
#
loop_
_entity.id
_entity.type
_entity.pdbx_description
1 polymer ?
#
loop_
_entity_poly.entity_id
_entity_poly.type
_entity_poly.pdbx_seq_one_letter_code
_entity_poly.pdbx_strand_id
1 'polypeptide(L)'
;MNKLTAELLHQLKSAAKEEIMCREASDTSDAWQDLASPENILLLVEIALQVLEAEPVADVVAWNHPSEERKCSVQLRRFDLKSGPLFMLAPQPTTDTYRQIENDGWIEWKGGKCPEAYSTEVQVKYRDGMGMEDAAGDFSWTHDNEPDDIIAYRVIENDGREG
;
A
#
# COMPACT_ATOMS: atom_id res chain seq x y z
N MET A 1 -21.24 9.60 -2.89
CA MET A 1 -22.11 10.52 -3.66
C MET A 1 -22.31 9.91 -5.04
N ASN A 2 -23.55 9.73 -5.49
CA ASN A 2 -23.83 9.03 -6.76
C ASN A 2 -23.66 10.01 -7.96
N LYS A 3 -23.38 9.51 -9.17
CA LYS A 3 -23.11 10.37 -10.34
C LYS A 3 -24.29 11.29 -10.69
N LEU A 4 -25.52 10.81 -10.53
CA LEU A 4 -26.76 11.54 -10.82
C LEU A 4 -27.00 12.73 -9.86
N THR A 5 -26.66 12.59 -8.58
CA THR A 5 -26.77 13.66 -7.56
C THR A 5 -25.76 14.76 -7.81
N ALA A 6 -24.53 14.43 -8.20
CA ALA A 6 -23.52 15.43 -8.55
C ALA A 6 -23.97 16.27 -9.76
N GLU A 7 -24.53 15.62 -10.80
CA GLU A 7 -25.04 16.30 -11.98
C GLU A 7 -26.22 17.22 -11.66
N LEU A 8 -27.18 16.75 -10.87
CA LEU A 8 -28.31 17.56 -10.40
C LEU A 8 -27.86 18.78 -9.59
N LEU A 9 -26.90 18.62 -8.67
CA LEU A 9 -26.35 19.73 -7.89
C LEU A 9 -25.65 20.77 -8.77
N HIS A 10 -24.95 20.33 -9.82
CA HIS A 10 -24.32 21.21 -10.80
C HIS A 10 -25.36 22.01 -11.60
N GLN A 11 -26.43 21.35 -12.04
CA GLN A 11 -27.54 22.01 -12.74
C GLN A 11 -28.24 23.03 -11.84
N LEU A 12 -28.56 22.66 -10.61
CA LEU A 12 -29.19 23.56 -9.63
C LEU A 12 -28.31 24.79 -9.33
N LYS A 13 -26.99 24.59 -9.20
CA LYS A 13 -26.02 25.70 -9.06
C LYS A 13 -26.01 26.62 -10.28
N SER A 14 -26.11 26.07 -11.49
CA SER A 14 -26.17 26.86 -12.72
C SER A 14 -27.46 27.66 -12.80
N ALA A 15 -28.60 27.03 -12.56
CA ALA A 15 -29.92 27.66 -12.54
C ALA A 15 -30.01 28.78 -11.50
N ALA A 16 -29.45 28.58 -10.30
CA ALA A 16 -29.39 29.62 -9.27
C ALA A 16 -28.58 30.84 -9.72
N LYS A 17 -27.47 30.64 -10.43
CA LYS A 17 -26.67 31.75 -10.97
C LYS A 17 -27.42 32.51 -12.06
N GLU A 18 -28.11 31.80 -12.92
CA GLU A 18 -28.93 32.39 -13.97
C GLU A 18 -30.08 33.22 -13.39
N GLU A 19 -30.82 32.69 -12.41
CA GLU A 19 -31.87 33.42 -11.69
C GLU A 19 -31.36 34.72 -11.08
N ILE A 20 -30.16 34.72 -10.48
CA ILE A 20 -29.55 35.94 -9.93
C ILE A 20 -29.36 37.00 -11.03
N MET A 21 -28.89 36.60 -12.21
CA MET A 21 -28.72 37.51 -13.35
C MET A 21 -30.08 37.98 -13.91
N CYS A 22 -31.06 37.09 -14.02
CA CYS A 22 -32.41 37.42 -14.49
C CYS A 22 -33.08 38.44 -13.57
N ARG A 23 -32.94 38.31 -12.24
CA ARG A 23 -33.48 39.28 -11.27
C ARG A 23 -32.94 40.68 -11.46
N GLU A 24 -31.64 40.81 -11.76
CA GLU A 24 -31.03 42.12 -12.06
C GLU A 24 -31.64 42.76 -13.32
N ALA A 25 -32.11 41.94 -14.25
CA ALA A 25 -32.81 42.35 -15.46
C ALA A 25 -34.35 42.46 -15.28
N SER A 26 -34.88 42.31 -14.06
CA SER A 26 -36.32 42.26 -13.78
C SER A 26 -37.06 41.10 -14.49
N ASP A 27 -36.34 40.00 -14.69
CA ASP A 27 -36.83 38.75 -15.28
C ASP A 27 -36.69 37.58 -14.29
N THR A 28 -37.16 36.38 -14.64
CA THR A 28 -37.03 35.16 -13.82
C THR A 28 -36.53 34.00 -14.68
N SER A 29 -35.63 33.19 -14.14
CA SER A 29 -35.06 32.04 -14.85
C SER A 29 -36.04 30.86 -14.89
N ASP A 30 -36.36 30.39 -16.10
CA ASP A 30 -37.17 29.18 -16.32
C ASP A 30 -36.49 27.94 -15.72
N ALA A 31 -35.17 27.81 -15.91
CA ALA A 31 -34.39 26.70 -15.37
C ALA A 31 -34.45 26.66 -13.83
N TRP A 32 -34.47 27.82 -13.17
CA TRP A 32 -34.64 27.90 -11.73
C TRP A 32 -36.04 27.51 -11.29
N GLN A 33 -37.08 27.94 -12.02
CA GLN A 33 -38.47 27.57 -11.71
C GLN A 33 -38.68 26.05 -11.78
N ASP A 34 -38.07 25.37 -12.75
CA ASP A 34 -38.20 23.93 -12.91
C ASP A 34 -37.37 23.12 -11.92
N LEU A 35 -36.13 23.56 -11.64
CA LEU A 35 -35.17 22.78 -10.86
C LEU A 35 -35.22 23.05 -9.36
N ALA A 36 -35.66 24.24 -8.91
CA ALA A 36 -35.69 24.62 -7.50
C ALA A 36 -36.92 24.05 -6.76
N SER A 37 -37.26 22.78 -6.99
CA SER A 37 -38.32 22.09 -6.27
C SER A 37 -37.94 21.87 -4.81
N PRO A 38 -38.92 21.76 -3.88
CA PRO A 38 -38.65 21.46 -2.48
C PRO A 38 -37.75 20.23 -2.28
N GLU A 39 -37.93 19.19 -3.09
CA GLU A 39 -37.15 17.94 -3.03
C GLU A 39 -35.68 18.17 -3.39
N ASN A 40 -35.42 18.96 -4.44
CA ASN A 40 -34.05 19.26 -4.88
C ASN A 40 -33.33 20.19 -3.88
N ILE A 41 -34.04 21.14 -3.29
CA ILE A 41 -33.50 22.01 -2.24
C ILE A 41 -33.24 21.22 -0.95
N LEU A 42 -34.15 20.33 -0.56
CA LEU A 42 -33.97 19.47 0.61
C LEU A 42 -32.74 18.58 0.44
N LEU A 43 -32.58 17.96 -0.73
CA LEU A 43 -31.40 17.16 -1.06
C LEU A 43 -30.09 17.97 -0.95
N LEU A 44 -30.08 19.21 -1.45
CA LEU A 44 -28.92 20.11 -1.31
C LEU A 44 -28.60 20.39 0.16
N VAL A 45 -29.63 20.67 0.98
CA VAL A 45 -29.46 20.96 2.41
C VAL A 45 -28.96 19.72 3.16
N GLU A 46 -29.53 18.55 2.91
CA GLU A 46 -29.10 17.29 3.52
C GLU A 46 -27.62 16.98 3.20
N ILE A 47 -27.21 17.17 1.93
CA ILE A 47 -25.81 16.97 1.54
C ILE A 47 -24.89 18.00 2.20
N ALA A 48 -25.31 19.27 2.28
CA ALA A 48 -24.52 20.31 2.94
C ALA A 48 -24.35 20.03 4.44
N LEU A 49 -25.41 19.59 5.12
CA LEU A 49 -25.36 19.18 6.53
C LEU A 49 -24.42 17.99 6.72
N GLN A 50 -24.52 16.95 5.88
CA GLN A 50 -23.58 15.81 5.93
C GLN A 50 -22.12 16.23 5.78
N VAL A 51 -21.82 17.22 4.93
CA VAL A 51 -20.45 17.73 4.75
C VAL A 51 -19.98 18.54 5.94
N LEU A 52 -20.85 19.36 6.54
CA LEU A 52 -20.51 20.18 7.71
C LEU A 52 -20.37 19.34 8.99
N GLU A 53 -21.17 18.29 9.12
CA GLU A 53 -21.12 17.33 10.23
C GLU A 53 -20.03 16.25 10.02
N ALA A 54 -19.45 16.17 8.82
CA ALA A 54 -18.37 15.24 8.55
C ALA A 54 -17.10 15.67 9.30
N GLU A 55 -16.75 14.93 10.36
CA GLU A 55 -15.47 15.09 11.02
C GLU A 55 -14.31 14.81 10.03
N PRO A 56 -13.29 15.68 9.98
CA PRO A 56 -12.21 15.58 9.01
C PRO A 56 -11.40 14.30 9.19
N VAL A 57 -11.26 13.52 8.12
CA VAL A 57 -10.66 12.17 8.13
C VAL A 57 -9.13 12.21 8.28
N ALA A 58 -8.48 13.34 8.02
CA ALA A 58 -7.04 13.51 8.20
C ALA A 58 -6.67 14.96 8.54
N ASP A 59 -5.52 15.14 9.18
CA ASP A 59 -4.79 16.40 9.23
C ASP A 59 -3.65 16.35 8.19
N VAL A 60 -3.55 17.39 7.36
CA VAL A 60 -2.38 17.60 6.50
C VAL A 60 -1.36 18.37 7.32
N VAL A 61 -0.35 17.68 7.85
CA VAL A 61 0.50 18.21 8.92
C VAL A 61 1.63 19.11 8.38
N ALA A 62 2.08 18.97 7.11
CA ALA A 62 2.96 19.95 6.44
C ALA A 62 3.09 19.67 4.92
N TRP A 63 3.34 20.73 4.14
CA TRP A 63 3.74 20.67 2.72
C TRP A 63 5.06 21.42 2.51
N ASN A 64 6.01 20.83 1.77
CA ASN A 64 7.15 21.59 1.23
C ASN A 64 7.67 21.01 -0.10
N HIS A 65 8.10 21.90 -1.00
CA HIS A 65 8.64 21.67 -2.35
C HIS A 65 9.63 22.83 -2.64
N PRO A 66 10.79 22.70 -3.32
CA PRO A 66 10.86 22.18 -4.69
C PRO A 66 12.12 21.46 -5.23
N SER A 67 13.09 21.01 -4.43
CA SER A 67 14.32 20.41 -4.99
C SER A 67 14.58 18.92 -4.71
N GLU A 68 13.71 18.21 -3.98
CA GLU A 68 13.98 16.83 -3.58
C GLU A 68 12.70 16.00 -3.31
N GLU A 69 12.88 14.68 -3.22
CA GLU A 69 11.86 13.62 -3.13
C GLU A 69 10.77 13.90 -2.07
N ARG A 70 9.50 13.74 -2.46
CA ARG A 70 8.35 14.20 -1.67
C ARG A 70 7.90 13.18 -0.63
N LYS A 71 8.32 13.36 0.62
CA LYS A 71 7.71 12.68 1.77
C LYS A 71 6.52 13.47 2.28
N CYS A 72 5.31 12.92 2.16
CA CYS A 72 4.13 13.45 2.85
C CYS A 72 3.87 12.61 4.11
N SER A 73 3.63 13.29 5.24
CA SER A 73 3.15 12.64 6.47
C SER A 73 1.68 13.01 6.62
N VAL A 74 0.79 12.03 6.43
CA VAL A 74 -0.65 12.18 6.57
C VAL A 74 -1.04 11.58 7.92
N GLN A 75 -1.65 12.36 8.80
CA GLN A 75 -2.19 11.83 10.06
C GLN A 75 -3.68 11.58 9.86
N LEU A 76 -4.05 10.31 9.69
CA LEU A 76 -5.45 9.90 9.57
C LEU A 76 -6.12 9.97 10.95
N ARG A 77 -7.26 10.64 11.04
CA ARG A 77 -8.04 10.84 12.27
C ARG A 77 -9.10 9.77 12.51
N ARG A 78 -9.61 9.11 11.46
CA ARG A 78 -10.94 8.46 11.51
C ARG A 78 -11.02 6.98 11.16
N PHE A 79 -9.95 6.23 11.30
CA PHE A 79 -10.10 4.78 11.43
C PHE A 79 -9.23 4.32 12.59
N ASP A 80 -9.84 3.61 13.53
CA ASP A 80 -9.14 2.52 14.23
C ASP A 80 -8.73 1.50 13.15
N LEU A 81 -7.74 1.86 12.32
CA LEU A 81 -6.94 0.92 11.58
C LEU A 81 -6.23 0.14 12.68
N LYS A 82 -6.90 -0.89 13.20
CA LYS A 82 -6.19 -1.97 13.87
C LYS A 82 -5.10 -2.34 12.89
N SER A 83 -3.83 -2.26 13.31
CA SER A 83 -2.72 -2.69 12.46
C SER A 83 -3.11 -4.04 11.89
N GLY A 84 -3.47 -4.07 10.61
CA GLY A 84 -3.75 -5.32 9.93
C GLY A 84 -2.46 -6.13 9.89
N PRO A 85 -2.53 -7.43 9.62
CA PRO A 85 -1.33 -8.26 9.49
C PRO A 85 -0.29 -7.66 8.53
N LEU A 86 -0.71 -6.89 7.51
CA LEU A 86 0.18 -6.17 6.59
C LEU A 86 0.99 -5.03 7.24
N PHE A 87 0.54 -4.46 8.37
CA PHE A 87 1.22 -3.37 9.08
C PHE A 87 2.18 -3.88 10.17
N MET A 88 2.00 -5.12 10.64
CA MET A 88 2.91 -5.74 11.64
C MET A 88 3.84 -6.79 11.05
N LEU A 89 3.54 -7.29 9.86
CA LEU A 89 4.37 -8.25 9.16
C LEU A 89 4.68 -7.71 7.76
N ALA A 90 5.71 -6.86 7.66
CA ALA A 90 6.74 -7.26 6.71
C ALA A 90 7.06 -8.71 7.09
N PRO A 91 6.94 -9.71 6.18
CA PRO A 91 7.33 -11.08 6.53
C PRO A 91 8.64 -10.96 7.28
N GLN A 92 8.64 -11.30 8.58
CA GLN A 92 9.82 -11.07 9.41
C GLN A 92 10.91 -11.80 8.66
N PRO A 93 11.91 -11.08 8.12
CA PRO A 93 12.99 -11.74 7.43
C PRO A 93 13.51 -12.73 8.46
N THR A 94 13.53 -14.03 8.13
CA THR A 94 14.08 -15.01 9.07
C THR A 94 15.51 -14.58 9.38
N THR A 95 16.09 -15.05 10.48
CA THR A 95 17.46 -14.67 10.86
C THR A 95 18.45 -14.85 9.71
N ASP A 96 18.15 -15.77 8.78
CA ASP A 96 18.90 -15.99 7.56
C ASP A 96 18.60 -14.97 6.44
N THR A 97 17.36 -14.51 6.24
CA THR A 97 17.08 -13.43 5.28
C THR A 97 17.80 -12.11 5.64
N TYR A 98 17.93 -11.76 6.94
CA TYR A 98 18.74 -10.59 7.35
C TYR A 98 20.23 -10.77 7.05
N ARG A 99 20.77 -11.99 7.22
CA ARG A 99 22.19 -12.30 6.95
C ARG A 99 22.52 -12.29 5.46
N GLN A 100 21.53 -12.54 4.59
CA GLN A 100 21.71 -12.44 3.14
C GLN A 100 21.91 -11.00 2.67
N ILE A 101 21.26 -10.01 3.31
CA ILE A 101 21.29 -8.60 2.86
C ILE A 101 22.68 -7.97 3.05
N GLU A 102 23.42 -8.36 4.09
CA GLU A 102 24.71 -7.71 4.43
C GLU A 102 25.92 -8.28 3.66
N ASN A 103 25.81 -9.49 3.09
CA ASN A 103 26.93 -10.25 2.49
C ASN A 103 26.66 -10.70 1.04
N ASP A 104 26.18 -9.82 0.17
CA ASP A 104 25.87 -10.15 -1.25
C ASP A 104 24.97 -11.39 -1.42
N GLY A 105 24.13 -11.68 -0.43
CA GLY A 105 23.26 -12.85 -0.38
C GLY A 105 23.82 -14.05 0.37
N TRP A 106 25.10 -14.10 0.76
CA TRP A 106 25.73 -15.31 1.33
C TRP A 106 25.77 -15.33 2.86
N ILE A 107 25.30 -16.45 3.42
CA ILE A 107 25.31 -16.73 4.85
C ILE A 107 26.47 -17.69 5.14
N GLU A 108 27.45 -17.26 5.94
CA GLU A 108 28.52 -18.15 6.41
C GLU A 108 27.95 -19.27 7.28
N TRP A 109 28.34 -20.50 6.98
CA TRP A 109 27.89 -21.71 7.69
C TRP A 109 29.05 -22.36 8.45
N LYS A 110 28.78 -22.76 9.69
CA LYS A 110 29.75 -23.42 10.58
C LYS A 110 29.25 -24.78 11.07
N GLY A 111 28.38 -25.43 10.29
CA GLY A 111 27.80 -26.72 10.62
C GLY A 111 26.59 -26.63 11.56
N GLY A 112 25.74 -27.65 11.48
CA GLY A 112 24.61 -27.80 12.40
C GLY A 112 23.39 -28.43 11.74
N LYS A 113 22.21 -28.18 12.33
CA LYS A 113 20.94 -28.60 11.76
C LYS A 113 20.59 -27.68 10.58
N CYS A 114 20.05 -28.24 9.50
CA CYS A 114 19.54 -27.50 8.35
C CYS A 114 18.71 -26.27 8.82
N PRO A 115 19.12 -25.05 8.43
CA PRO A 115 18.47 -23.81 8.87
C PRO A 115 17.16 -23.53 8.13
N GLU A 116 17.01 -24.08 6.92
CA GLU A 116 15.89 -23.83 6.02
C GLU A 116 14.90 -25.01 5.95
N ALA A 117 13.73 -24.78 5.36
CA ALA A 117 12.80 -25.85 5.06
C ALA A 117 13.38 -26.79 3.97
N TYR A 118 13.09 -28.09 4.08
CA TYR A 118 13.62 -29.11 3.16
C TYR A 118 13.32 -28.83 1.67
N SER A 119 12.26 -28.08 1.36
CA SER A 119 11.85 -27.73 0.00
C SER A 119 12.35 -26.35 -0.47
N THR A 120 13.16 -25.65 0.31
CA THR A 120 13.71 -24.34 -0.07
C THR A 120 14.90 -24.54 -1.00
N GLU A 121 14.90 -23.91 -2.17
CA GLU A 121 16.06 -23.91 -3.07
C GLU A 121 17.19 -23.05 -2.51
N VAL A 122 18.37 -23.63 -2.41
CA VAL A 122 19.56 -22.96 -1.88
C VAL A 122 20.76 -23.18 -2.79
N GLN A 123 21.62 -22.17 -2.87
CA GLN A 123 22.96 -22.33 -3.38
C GLN A 123 23.93 -22.51 -2.23
N VAL A 124 24.70 -23.60 -2.24
CA VAL A 124 25.73 -23.89 -1.25
C VAL A 124 27.12 -23.66 -1.84
N LYS A 125 28.07 -23.31 -0.99
CA LYS A 125 29.49 -23.23 -1.30
C LYS A 125 30.24 -24.18 -0.38
N TYR A 126 30.98 -25.10 -0.98
CA TYR A 126 31.79 -26.08 -0.27
C TYR A 126 33.19 -25.54 0.04
N ARG A 127 33.87 -26.21 0.97
CA ARG A 127 35.25 -25.88 1.37
C ARG A 127 36.24 -25.99 0.21
N ASP A 128 36.02 -26.93 -0.71
CA ASP A 128 36.82 -27.11 -1.93
C ASP A 128 36.67 -25.95 -2.95
N GLY A 129 35.72 -25.04 -2.71
CA GLY A 129 35.42 -23.88 -3.56
C GLY A 129 34.36 -24.13 -4.62
N MET A 130 33.84 -25.36 -4.74
CA MET A 130 32.72 -25.68 -5.63
C MET A 130 31.41 -25.15 -5.06
N GLY A 131 30.48 -24.79 -5.95
CA GLY A 131 29.13 -24.39 -5.60
C GLY A 131 28.10 -25.29 -6.26
N MET A 132 27.01 -25.59 -5.56
CA MET A 132 25.86 -26.34 -6.09
C MET A 132 24.56 -25.64 -5.72
N GLU A 133 23.54 -25.83 -6.54
CA GLU A 133 22.18 -25.31 -6.35
C GLU A 133 21.22 -26.50 -6.34
N ASP A 134 20.49 -26.68 -5.24
CA ASP A 134 19.47 -27.72 -5.10
C ASP A 134 18.54 -27.42 -3.91
N ALA A 135 17.56 -28.27 -3.65
CA ALA A 135 16.74 -28.18 -2.45
C ALA A 135 17.59 -28.38 -1.18
N ALA A 136 17.34 -27.57 -0.15
CA ALA A 136 18.07 -27.61 1.13
C ALA A 136 18.03 -28.99 1.79
N GLY A 137 17.00 -29.79 1.52
CA GLY A 137 16.87 -31.16 2.01
C GLY A 137 17.84 -32.17 1.39
N ASP A 138 18.39 -31.89 0.21
CA ASP A 138 19.27 -32.81 -0.53
C ASP A 138 20.75 -32.61 -0.16
N PHE A 139 21.07 -31.53 0.56
CA PHE A 139 22.41 -31.24 1.04
C PHE A 139 22.70 -31.81 2.44
N SER A 140 23.95 -32.25 2.65
CA SER A 140 24.45 -32.56 4.00
C SER A 140 24.94 -31.30 4.70
N TRP A 141 24.26 -30.90 5.77
CA TRP A 141 24.59 -29.71 6.58
C TRP A 141 25.60 -29.98 7.70
N THR A 142 26.20 -31.18 7.70
CA THR A 142 27.27 -31.58 8.63
C THR A 142 28.54 -30.76 8.36
N HIS A 143 29.39 -30.65 9.39
CA HIS A 143 30.66 -29.94 9.29
C HIS A 143 31.74 -30.76 9.98
N ASP A 144 32.21 -31.78 9.26
CA ASP A 144 33.13 -32.79 9.79
C ASP A 144 34.58 -32.53 9.37
N ASN A 145 34.85 -31.33 8.85
CA ASN A 145 36.13 -30.85 8.32
C ASN A 145 36.57 -31.58 7.05
N GLU A 146 35.60 -32.07 6.27
CA GLU A 146 35.76 -32.71 4.96
C GLU A 146 35.71 -31.65 3.83
N PRO A 147 36.21 -31.96 2.61
CA PRO A 147 36.18 -31.03 1.48
C PRO A 147 34.75 -30.68 1.05
N ASP A 148 33.81 -31.60 1.27
CA ASP A 148 32.39 -31.47 0.92
C ASP A 148 31.58 -30.73 2.00
N ASP A 149 32.25 -30.15 3.00
CA ASP A 149 31.59 -29.33 4.02
C ASP A 149 31.08 -28.02 3.43
N ILE A 150 29.81 -27.69 3.71
CA ILE A 150 29.23 -26.40 3.38
C ILE A 150 29.84 -25.32 4.27
N ILE A 151 30.48 -24.32 3.67
CA ILE A 151 31.08 -23.16 4.38
C ILE A 151 30.23 -21.89 4.25
N ALA A 152 29.35 -21.83 3.26
CA ALA A 152 28.37 -20.76 3.10
C ALA A 152 27.18 -21.23 2.25
N TYR A 153 26.03 -20.60 2.41
CA TYR A 153 24.86 -20.85 1.57
C TYR A 153 24.04 -19.58 1.35
N ARG A 154 23.16 -19.57 0.35
CA ARG A 154 22.16 -18.51 0.12
C ARG A 154 20.85 -19.09 -0.38
N VAL A 155 19.73 -18.49 0.01
CA VAL A 155 18.41 -18.89 -0.49
C VAL A 155 18.18 -18.27 -1.86
N ILE A 156 17.72 -19.09 -2.80
CA ILE A 156 17.26 -18.62 -4.10
C ILE A 156 15.74 -18.50 -3.95
N GLU A 157 15.22 -17.27 -3.94
CA GLU A 157 13.77 -17.06 -3.98
C GLU A 157 13.25 -17.61 -5.31
N ASN A 158 12.60 -18.77 -5.26
CA ASN A 158 11.87 -19.31 -6.39
C ASN A 158 10.65 -18.38 -6.60
N ASP A 159 10.64 -17.64 -7.72
CA ASP A 159 9.74 -16.52 -8.00
C ASP A 159 8.28 -16.92 -8.31
N GLY A 160 7.84 -18.05 -7.74
CA GLY A 160 6.46 -18.50 -7.76
C GLY A 160 5.90 -18.73 -9.16
N ARG A 161 6.77 -19.01 -10.14
CA ARG A 161 6.38 -19.15 -11.54
C ARG A 161 6.53 -20.58 -12.07
N GLU A 162 6.05 -21.57 -11.32
CA GLU A 162 5.76 -22.89 -11.88
C GLU A 162 4.43 -23.44 -11.30
N GLY A 163 3.46 -23.67 -12.20
CA GLY A 163 2.21 -24.41 -11.93
C GLY A 163 0.94 -23.74 -12.40
#